data_AF-A0A3B0ISG7-F1
#
_entry.id   AF-A0A3B0ISG7-F1
#
_cell.length_a   1.000
_cell.length_b   1.000
_cell.length_c   1.000
_cell.angle_alpha   90.00
_cell.angle_beta   90.00
_cell.angle_gamma   90.00
#
_symmetry.space_group_name_H-M   'P 1'
#
loop_
_entity.id
_entity.type
_entity.pdbx_description
1 polymer ?
#
loop_
_entity_poly.entity_id
_entity_poly.type
_entity_poly.pdbx_seq_one_letter_code
_entity_poly.pdbx_strand_id
1 'polypeptide(L)'
;MIDVCASRLKMVGMARELSYIEDYYIRGISKRAIARKFKVRDGEIRERMQIAEGFILGCLKSIDIQLDIDVLYKYHTNSYQTLVRTQKVC
;
A
#
# COMPACT_ATOMS: atom_id res chain seq x y z
N MET A 1 -11.66 -6.39 -9.77
CA MET A 1 -12.05 -5.30 -8.83
C MET A 1 -10.88 -4.39 -8.50
N ILE A 2 -9.71 -4.96 -8.21
CA ILE A 2 -8.45 -4.20 -8.13
C ILE A 2 -8.17 -3.44 -9.43
N ASP A 3 -8.54 -4.01 -10.58
CA ASP A 3 -8.41 -3.38 -11.91
C ASP A 3 -9.22 -2.09 -12.04
N VAL A 4 -10.38 -2.01 -11.37
CA VAL A 4 -11.20 -0.79 -11.32
C VAL A 4 -10.49 0.29 -10.51
N CYS A 5 -9.89 -0.08 -9.37
CA CYS A 5 -9.11 0.85 -8.55
C CYS A 5 -7.84 1.32 -9.29
N ALA A 6 -7.15 0.42 -9.99
CA ALA A 6 -5.99 0.74 -10.82
C ALA A 6 -6.37 1.67 -11.99
N SER A 7 -7.51 1.43 -12.63
CA SER A 7 -8.05 2.30 -13.69
C SER A 7 -8.38 3.70 -13.17
N ARG A 8 -9.01 3.78 -11.99
CA ARG A 8 -9.30 5.07 -11.32
C ARG A 8 -8.01 5.80 -10.93
N LEU A 9 -6.99 5.09 -10.46
CA LEU A 9 -5.68 5.68 -10.14
C LEU A 9 -5.01 6.28 -11.39
N LYS A 10 -5.11 5.59 -12.52
CA LYS A 10 -4.66 6.10 -13.82
C LYS A 10 -5.44 7.35 -14.26
N MET A 11 -6.75 7.38 -14.07
CA MET A 11 -7.60 8.52 -14.41
C MET A 11 -7.30 9.78 -13.59
N VAL A 12 -6.88 9.63 -12.33
CA VAL A 12 -6.52 10.75 -11.44
C VAL A 12 -5.11 11.30 -11.74
N GLY A 13 -4.42 10.78 -12.76
CA GLY A 13 -3.09 11.25 -13.18
C GLY A 13 -1.94 10.66 -12.35
N MET A 14 -2.19 9.69 -11.48
CA MET A 14 -1.20 9.01 -10.65
C MET A 14 -0.55 7.82 -11.38
N ALA A 15 -0.15 8.03 -12.63
CA ALA A 15 0.38 6.97 -13.49
C ALA A 15 1.73 6.44 -12.97
N ARG A 16 2.54 7.29 -12.35
CA ARG A 16 3.85 6.93 -11.79
C ARG A 16 3.70 6.07 -10.53
N GLU A 17 2.76 6.46 -9.67
CA GLU A 17 2.39 5.72 -8.48
C GLU A 17 1.80 4.35 -8.83
N LEU A 18 0.98 4.28 -9.89
CA LEU A 18 0.49 3.01 -10.41
C LEU A 18 1.65 2.09 -10.79
N SER A 19 2.67 2.60 -11.48
CA SER A 19 3.87 1.82 -11.83
C SER A 19 4.62 1.32 -10.59
N TYR A 20 4.66 2.10 -9.50
CA TYR A 20 5.28 1.67 -8.24
C TYR A 20 4.51 0.52 -7.59
N ILE A 21 3.18 0.60 -7.60
CA ILE A 21 2.30 -0.44 -7.08
C ILE A 21 2.42 -1.72 -7.91
N GLU A 22 2.42 -1.62 -9.25
CA GLU A 22 2.62 -2.77 -10.14
C GLU A 22 4.01 -3.42 -9.94
N ASP A 23 5.07 -2.62 -9.92
CA ASP A 23 6.43 -3.13 -9.73
C ASP A 23 6.57 -3.83 -8.37
N TYR A 24 5.96 -3.30 -7.31
CA TYR A 24 6.08 -3.86 -5.97
C TYR A 24 5.18 -5.09 -5.76
N TYR A 25 3.88 -4.97 -6.03
CA TYR A 25 2.89 -6.01 -5.69
C TYR A 25 2.75 -7.09 -6.77
N ILE A 26 2.92 -6.75 -8.05
CA ILE A 26 2.77 -7.72 -9.15
C ILE A 26 4.13 -8.34 -9.49
N ARG A 27 5.17 -7.51 -9.60
CA ARG A 27 6.51 -7.97 -10.01
C ARG A 27 7.44 -8.31 -8.84
N GLY A 28 7.02 -8.09 -7.60
CA GLY A 28 7.81 -8.41 -6.41
C GLY A 28 9.11 -7.60 -6.27
N ILE A 29 9.23 -6.45 -6.94
CA ILE A 29 10.45 -5.64 -6.92
C ILE A 29 10.52 -4.87 -5.61
N SER A 30 11.66 -4.96 -4.90
CA SER A 30 11.85 -4.21 -3.65
C SER A 30 11.74 -2.69 -3.85
N LYS A 31 11.24 -1.96 -2.85
CA LYS A 31 11.10 -0.49 -2.88
C LYS A 31 12.40 0.23 -3.22
N ARG A 32 13.54 -0.28 -2.75
CA ARG A 32 14.88 0.26 -3.05
C ARG A 32 15.27 0.03 -4.52
N ALA A 33 14.88 -1.11 -5.11
CA ALA A 33 15.10 -1.37 -6.52
C ALA A 33 14.20 -0.50 -7.41
N ILE A 34 12.97 -0.23 -7.00
CA ILE A 34 12.08 0.74 -7.65
C ILE A 34 12.70 2.15 -7.60
N ALA A 35 13.17 2.58 -6.43
CA ALA A 35 13.83 3.87 -6.27
C ALA A 35 15.01 4.06 -7.24
N ARG A 36 15.84 3.02 -7.39
CA ARG A 36 16.93 3.00 -8.39
C ARG A 36 16.43 3.05 -9.83
N LYS A 37 15.40 2.25 -10.17
CA LYS A 37 14.80 2.20 -11.51
C LYS A 37 14.27 3.57 -11.95
N PHE A 38 13.63 4.30 -11.03
CA PHE A 38 13.02 5.61 -11.30
C PHE A 38 13.93 6.80 -10.95
N LYS A 39 15.17 6.55 -10.48
CA LYS A 39 16.14 7.58 -10.08
C LYS A 39 15.60 8.58 -9.07
N VAL A 40 14.82 8.09 -8.10
CA VAL A 40 14.21 8.88 -7.02
C VAL A 40 14.70 8.40 -5.66
N ARG A 41 14.62 9.27 -4.65
CA ARG A 41 15.01 8.93 -3.27
C ARG A 41 14.10 7.84 -2.71
N ASP A 42 14.67 6.92 -1.92
CA ASP A 42 13.93 5.85 -1.23
C ASP A 42 12.73 6.37 -0.42
N GLY A 43 12.86 7.56 0.19
CA GLY A 43 11.80 8.21 0.97
C GLY A 43 10.61 8.66 0.12
N GLU A 44 10.86 9.12 -1.10
CA GLU A 44 9.81 9.57 -2.02
C GLU A 44 9.02 8.39 -2.57
N ILE A 45 9.68 7.27 -2.86
CA ILE A 45 8.97 6.02 -3.22
C ILE A 45 8.00 5.62 -2.11
N ARG A 46 8.43 5.65 -0.84
CA ARG A 46 7.55 5.30 0.28
C ARG A 46 6.37 6.25 0.43
N GLU A 47 6.61 7.56 0.35
CA GLU A 47 5.57 8.59 0.40
C GLU A 47 4.54 8.42 -0.73
N ARG A 48 5.03 8.25 -1.97
CA ARG A 48 4.18 8.08 -3.16
C ARG A 48 3.42 6.76 -3.14
N MET A 49 4.04 5.67 -2.70
CA MET A 49 3.36 4.39 -2.51
C MET A 49 2.27 4.50 -1.44
N GLN A 50 2.53 5.18 -0.32
CA GLN A 50 1.54 5.38 0.73
C GLN A 50 0.30 6.15 0.22
N ILE A 51 0.51 7.19 -0.61
CA ILE A 51 -0.59 7.92 -1.25
C ILE A 51 -1.41 6.98 -2.15
N ALA A 52 -0.73 6.17 -2.97
CA ALA A 52 -1.38 5.23 -3.88
C ALA A 52 -2.18 4.15 -3.13
N GLU A 53 -1.59 3.56 -2.09
CA GLU A 53 -2.23 2.58 -1.22
C GLU A 53 -3.45 3.18 -0.52
N GLY A 54 -3.34 4.40 -0.01
CA GLY A 54 -4.45 5.13 0.60
C GLY A 54 -5.60 5.40 -0.39
N PHE A 55 -5.27 5.74 -1.63
CA PHE A 55 -6.26 5.92 -2.70
C PHE A 55 -6.97 4.60 -3.06
N ILE A 56 -6.23 3.50 -3.22
CA ILE A 56 -6.78 2.17 -3.50
C ILE A 56 -7.70 1.74 -2.35
N LEU A 57 -7.28 1.92 -1.10
CA LEU A 57 -8.09 1.64 0.08
C LEU A 57 -9.38 2.48 0.08
N GLY A 58 -9.30 3.76 -0.26
CA GLY A 58 -10.47 4.64 -0.40
C GLY A 58 -11.42 4.18 -1.50
N CYS A 59 -10.89 3.73 -2.64
CA CYS A 59 -11.69 3.15 -3.71
C CYS A 59 -12.41 1.88 -3.26
N LEU A 60 -11.72 0.99 -2.54
CA LEU A 60 -12.31 -0.25 -2.01
C LEU A 60 -13.44 0.04 -1.03
N LYS A 61 -13.22 0.98 -0.09
CA LYS A 61 -14.27 1.43 0.84
C LYS A 61 -15.47 2.06 0.14
N SER A 62 -15.23 2.81 -0.94
CA SER A 62 -16.29 3.45 -1.71
C SER A 62 -17.19 2.48 -2.46
N ILE A 63 -16.76 1.23 -2.71
CA ILE A 63 -17.54 0.24 -3.46
C ILE A 63 -18.32 -0.67 -2.48
N ASP A 64 -18.25 -0.43 -1.16
CA ASP A 64 -18.94 -1.19 -0.10
C ASP A 64 -18.79 -2.71 -0.22
N ILE A 65 -17.58 -3.15 -0.55
CA ILE A 65 -17.26 -4.57 -0.66
C ILE A 65 -16.44 -4.98 0.55
N GLN A 66 -16.92 -6.00 1.24
CA GLN A 66 -16.16 -6.69 2.26
C GLN A 66 -15.14 -7.60 1.56
N LEU A 67 -13.85 -7.35 1.76
CA LEU A 67 -12.81 -8.25 1.27
C LEU A 67 -12.71 -9.47 2.19
N ASP A 68 -12.52 -10.66 1.62
CA ASP A 68 -12.29 -11.89 2.42
C ASP A 68 -11.07 -11.74 3.35
N ILE A 69 -10.08 -10.95 2.94
CA ILE A 69 -8.90 -10.60 3.76
C ILE A 69 -9.30 -9.84 5.03
N ASP A 70 -10.30 -8.97 4.98
CA ASP A 70 -10.76 -8.21 6.16
C ASP A 70 -11.40 -9.15 7.19
N VAL A 71 -12.07 -10.21 6.71
CA VAL A 71 -12.62 -11.26 7.57
C VAL A 71 -11.51 -12.05 8.25
N LEU A 72 -10.45 -12.42 7.51
CA LEU A 72 -9.30 -13.16 8.04
C LEU A 72 -8.47 -12.32 9.03
N TYR A 73 -8.26 -11.01 8.77
CA TYR A 73 -7.48 -10.14 9.64
C TYR A 73 -8.18 -9.78 10.96
N LYS A 74 -9.52 -9.78 11.02
CA LYS A 74 -10.26 -9.63 12.29
C LYS A 74 -9.90 -10.72 13.31
N TYR A 75 -9.50 -11.91 12.87
CA TYR A 75 -9.06 -13.00 13.75
C TYR A 75 -7.60 -12.83 14.24
N HIS A 76 -6.80 -11.99 13.59
CA HIS A 76 -5.36 -11.90 13.83
C HIS A 76 -4.92 -10.67 14.65
N THR A 77 -5.73 -9.60 14.69
CA THR A 77 -5.44 -8.43 15.54
C THR A 77 -5.49 -8.74 17.04
N ASN A 78 -6.12 -9.85 17.44
CA ASN A 78 -6.15 -10.30 18.84
C ASN A 78 -4.80 -10.87 19.32
N SER A 79 -3.88 -11.22 18.42
CA SER A 79 -2.58 -11.84 18.76
C SER A 79 -1.39 -10.87 18.77
N TYR A 80 -1.52 -9.66 18.20
CA TYR A 80 -0.42 -8.68 18.16
C TYR A 80 -0.53 -7.53 19.17
N GLN A 81 -1.51 -7.54 20.07
CA GLN A 81 -1.60 -6.52 21.13
C GLN A 81 -0.53 -6.64 22.23
N THR A 82 0.41 -7.60 22.16
CA THR A 82 1.40 -7.77 23.23
C THR A 82 2.83 -7.97 22.74
N LEU A 83 3.41 -7.06 21.96
CA LEU A 83 4.87 -6.92 21.86
C LEU A 83 5.31 -5.48 21.55
N VAL A 84 4.81 -4.48 22.29
CA VAL A 84 5.49 -3.17 22.37
C VAL A 84 6.46 -3.21 23.54
N ARG A 85 7.77 -3.12 23.26
CA ARG A 85 8.76 -2.81 24.29
C ARG A 85 8.53 -1.37 24.73
N THR A 86 8.23 -1.16 26.01
CA THR A 86 8.21 0.17 26.64
C THR A 86 9.56 0.84 26.41
N GLN A 87 9.59 2.03 25.83
CA GLN A 87 10.80 2.86 25.84
C GLN A 87 11.11 3.20 27.30
N LYS A 88 12.26 2.75 27.80
CA LYS A 88 12.77 3.18 29.09
C LYS A 88 13.22 4.63 28.92
N VAL A 89 12.43 5.57 29.43
CA VAL A 89 12.88 6.95 29.62
C VAL A 89 13.77 6.94 30.86
N CYS A 90 15.07 7.01 30.65
CA CYS A 90 16.09 7.38 31.64
C CYS A 90 17.13 8.24 30.92
#